data_AF-A0A1J8NKQ4-F1
#
_entry.id   AF-A0A1J8NKQ4-F1
#
_cell.length_a   1.000
_cell.length_b   1.000
_cell.length_c   1.000
_cell.angle_alpha   90.00
_cell.angle_beta   90.00
_cell.angle_gamma   90.00
#
_symmetry.space_group_name_H-M   'P 1'
#
loop_
_entity.id
_entity.type
_entity.pdbx_description
1 polymer ?
#
loop_
_entity_poly.entity_id
_entity_poly.type
_entity_poly.pdbx_seq_one_letter_code
_entity_poly.pdbx_strand_id
1 'polypeptide(L)'
;MLVNYEILTVRLNRYLSEQYPDVTTHTDIFEHAFLRFLGYQSVPEKCLFKDNQPNHSLSIYLKAPYNIANSEFIDALRICATGGFSAIRIEEINPNSDQGFCVRLSIPYPLIDAHLSGIFQSIDKILADPLKMNFYCYWNIHAIKFRFALTMMRIEELAREKLLHYPQMTLDEVWSAIIQKETRKDFNVKFLEKKVSVDVNNFPKITLIYEENGEKNEIAMTRDQIVTTLAGETLDKFFIHDITLQEFITPAEISQFIEKKYHRFFSINTECHYEIDLGYHYAERKILEKYDIKELSRPYRPNGDAPERTQIYVYDKDNYQKLLLALKEIKGEKCFNERWHQLTYYIHHQMWGKLDKELKFLLNLKVKMGVEIDYTELLIRLYYHARDNLQKEAQKNTIATIEKVCKSLVSTMPLKSEMQKEIDKLLFELTLLRMNQLKTSDETKRLGLKKELFIYTQRIGLEESNHYLAEIAGLGFGNTFSENVNENPIAVLLEIAEKYKVAIEENARLKSEGDKPSSQEAIASSNINKVSYFSRK
;
A
#
# COMPACT_ATOMS: atom_id res chain seq x y z
N MET A 1 -10.79 16.68 63.60
CA MET A 1 -11.44 17.08 62.33
C MET A 1 -11.59 15.80 61.53
N LEU A 2 -12.80 15.37 61.19
CA LEU A 2 -13.01 14.14 60.41
C LEU A 2 -12.40 14.34 59.01
N VAL A 3 -11.55 13.41 58.56
CA VAL A 3 -11.00 13.47 57.20
C VAL A 3 -12.12 13.28 56.19
N ASN A 4 -12.11 14.13 55.18
CA ASN A 4 -12.97 14.04 53.99
C ASN A 4 -12.10 14.23 52.73
N TYR A 5 -12.70 14.15 51.55
CA TYR A 5 -12.00 14.26 50.27
C TYR A 5 -11.13 15.52 50.15
N GLU A 6 -11.68 16.68 50.52
CA GLU A 6 -10.98 17.97 50.40
C GLU A 6 -9.76 18.01 51.32
N ILE A 7 -9.93 17.60 52.59
CA ILE A 7 -8.83 17.56 53.56
C ILE A 7 -7.75 16.57 53.14
N LEU A 8 -8.14 15.38 52.65
CA LEU A 8 -7.20 14.38 52.17
C LEU A 8 -6.39 14.91 50.97
N THR A 9 -7.06 15.53 50.01
CA THR A 9 -6.45 16.13 48.81
C THR A 9 -5.48 17.25 49.18
N VAL A 10 -5.85 18.13 50.11
CA VAL A 10 -4.96 19.19 50.61
C VAL A 10 -3.74 18.60 51.30
N ARG A 11 -3.91 17.58 52.15
CA ARG A 11 -2.79 16.93 52.85
C ARG A 11 -1.83 16.25 51.87
N LEU A 12 -2.36 15.55 50.88
CA LEU A 12 -1.58 14.89 49.82
C LEU A 12 -0.83 15.91 48.97
N ASN A 13 -1.52 16.94 48.48
CA ASN A 13 -0.89 17.99 47.67
C ASN A 13 0.20 18.73 48.45
N ARG A 14 -0.02 19.02 49.74
CA ARG A 14 1.01 19.62 50.59
C ARG A 14 2.22 18.70 50.71
N TYR A 15 2.01 17.42 51.04
CA TYR A 15 3.08 16.43 51.14
C TYR A 15 3.91 16.35 49.85
N LEU A 16 3.23 16.20 48.71
CA LEU A 16 3.88 16.16 47.41
C LEU A 16 4.59 17.48 47.11
N SER A 17 3.99 18.64 47.36
CA SER A 17 4.64 19.93 47.11
C SER A 17 5.91 20.17 47.94
N GLU A 18 5.98 19.59 49.15
CA GLU A 18 7.13 19.71 50.05
C GLU A 18 8.26 18.75 49.69
N GLN A 19 7.94 17.51 49.30
CA GLN A 19 8.93 16.44 49.06
C GLN A 19 9.24 16.22 47.56
N TYR A 20 8.25 16.44 46.70
CA TYR A 20 8.22 16.11 45.27
C TYR A 20 7.46 17.18 44.47
N PRO A 21 8.00 18.41 44.37
CA PRO A 21 7.25 19.58 43.90
C PRO A 21 6.66 19.46 42.48
N ASP A 22 7.24 18.57 41.66
CA ASP A 22 6.81 18.32 40.28
C ASP A 22 5.73 17.21 40.17
N VAL A 23 5.40 16.52 41.26
CA VAL A 23 4.37 15.47 41.31
C VAL A 23 3.09 16.03 41.94
N THR A 24 1.93 15.76 41.33
CA THR A 24 0.63 16.23 41.84
C THR A 24 -0.30 15.07 42.15
N THR A 25 -1.38 15.34 42.90
CA THR A 25 -2.43 14.35 43.20
C THR A 25 -3.16 13.82 41.97
N HIS A 26 -3.02 14.43 40.80
CA HIS A 26 -3.63 13.98 39.55
C HIS A 26 -2.86 12.85 38.84
N THR A 27 -1.80 12.31 39.45
CA THR A 27 -0.81 11.44 38.78
C THR A 27 -0.96 9.94 39.05
N ASP A 28 -2.15 9.46 39.48
CA ASP A 28 -2.42 8.06 39.89
C ASP A 28 -1.50 7.50 41.02
N ILE A 29 -0.49 8.28 41.45
CA ILE A 29 0.54 7.88 42.42
C ILE A 29 -0.04 7.51 43.78
N PHE A 30 -1.11 8.20 44.19
CA PHE A 30 -1.79 7.92 45.44
C PHE A 30 -2.44 6.54 45.40
N GLU A 31 -3.18 6.22 44.34
CA GLU A 31 -3.85 4.93 44.17
C GLU A 31 -2.84 3.79 44.10
N HIS A 32 -1.73 3.97 43.38
CA HIS A 32 -0.66 2.99 43.32
C HIS A 32 0.00 2.77 44.69
N ALA A 33 0.27 3.85 45.43
CA ALA A 33 0.82 3.76 46.79
C ALA A 33 -0.16 3.11 47.78
N PHE A 34 -1.45 3.42 47.67
CA PHE A 34 -2.51 2.83 48.49
C PHE A 34 -2.64 1.33 48.24
N LEU A 35 -2.69 0.90 46.97
CA LEU A 35 -2.74 -0.53 46.63
C LEU A 35 -1.50 -1.27 47.11
N ARG A 36 -0.31 -0.68 46.98
CA ARG A 36 0.92 -1.23 47.53
C ARG A 36 0.86 -1.37 49.05
N PHE A 37 0.31 -0.36 49.73
CA PHE A 37 0.11 -0.39 51.17
C PHE A 37 -0.87 -1.50 51.60
N LEU A 38 -1.93 -1.75 50.81
CA LEU A 38 -2.83 -2.91 51.00
C LEU A 38 -2.16 -4.26 50.70
N GLY A 39 -0.91 -4.27 50.24
CA GLY A 39 -0.16 -5.47 49.88
C GLY A 39 -0.37 -5.94 48.44
N TYR A 40 -1.15 -5.22 47.64
CA TYR A 40 -1.33 -5.52 46.22
C TYR A 40 -0.10 -5.05 45.42
N GLN A 41 0.51 -5.96 44.64
CA GLN A 41 1.84 -5.74 44.05
C GLN A 41 1.79 -5.20 42.61
N SER A 42 0.68 -5.37 41.90
CA SER A 42 0.55 -4.96 40.51
C SER A 42 0.00 -3.54 40.37
N VAL A 43 0.33 -2.88 39.27
CA VAL A 43 -0.07 -1.51 38.95
C VAL A 43 -1.27 -1.55 37.99
N PRO A 44 -2.43 -1.00 38.38
CA PRO A 44 -3.57 -0.84 37.49
C PRO A 44 -3.22 -0.06 36.22
N GLU A 45 -3.89 -0.34 35.10
CA GLU A 45 -3.67 0.41 33.86
C GLU A 45 -4.22 1.84 33.92
N LYS A 46 -5.20 2.08 34.78
CA LYS A 46 -5.85 3.38 34.96
C LYS A 46 -6.49 3.46 36.34
N CYS A 47 -6.29 4.57 37.02
CA CYS A 47 -6.92 4.86 38.30
C CYS A 47 -7.81 6.11 38.21
N LEU A 48 -8.75 6.22 39.14
CA LEU A 48 -9.50 7.44 39.38
C LEU A 48 -10.01 7.44 40.82
N PHE A 49 -9.42 8.26 41.68
CA PHE A 49 -9.98 8.56 43.00
C PHE A 49 -11.02 9.68 42.94
N LYS A 50 -12.18 9.46 43.56
CA LYS A 50 -13.29 10.43 43.64
C LYS A 50 -13.98 10.35 45.00
N ASP A 51 -14.52 11.48 45.43
CA ASP A 51 -15.38 11.51 46.61
C ASP A 51 -16.69 10.73 46.35
N ASN A 52 -17.11 9.94 47.32
CA ASN A 52 -18.43 9.31 47.34
C ASN A 52 -19.26 9.98 48.43
N GLN A 53 -19.74 11.19 48.14
CA GLN A 53 -20.49 12.04 49.06
C GLN A 53 -21.62 11.35 49.83
N PRO A 54 -22.41 10.41 49.27
CA PRO A 54 -23.48 9.76 50.04
C PRO A 54 -22.99 8.79 51.14
N ASN A 55 -21.74 8.31 51.11
CA ASN A 55 -21.29 7.21 51.98
C ASN A 55 -20.13 7.56 52.92
N HIS A 56 -19.69 8.83 52.98
CA HIS A 56 -18.52 9.25 53.76
C HIS A 56 -17.30 8.34 53.54
N SER A 57 -17.10 7.94 52.28
CA SER A 57 -16.05 7.03 51.84
C SER A 57 -15.36 7.59 50.61
N LEU A 58 -14.09 7.27 50.45
CA LEU A 58 -13.37 7.49 49.21
C LEU A 58 -13.69 6.36 48.23
N SER A 59 -14.00 6.70 46.97
CA SER A 59 -14.09 5.72 45.89
C SER A 59 -12.81 5.73 45.05
N ILE A 60 -12.21 4.55 44.83
CA ILE A 60 -11.13 4.36 43.87
C ILE A 60 -11.62 3.44 42.75
N TYR A 61 -11.66 3.95 41.53
CA TYR A 61 -12.00 3.19 40.33
C TYR A 61 -10.72 2.67 39.68
N LEU A 62 -10.71 1.38 39.35
CA LEU A 62 -9.52 0.68 38.86
C LEU A 62 -9.80 -0.07 37.56
N LYS A 63 -8.86 0.03 36.63
CA LYS A 63 -8.75 -0.85 35.46
C LYS A 63 -7.69 -1.91 35.72
N ALA A 64 -7.98 -3.16 35.37
CA ALA A 64 -7.04 -4.27 35.59
C ALA A 64 -5.65 -3.98 35.00
N PRO A 65 -4.56 -4.45 35.64
CA PRO A 65 -3.23 -4.40 35.06
C PRO A 65 -3.19 -5.10 33.70
N TYR A 66 -2.25 -4.70 32.84
CA TYR A 66 -2.12 -5.27 31.51
C TYR A 66 -1.97 -6.80 31.53
N ASN A 67 -2.72 -7.51 30.68
CA ASN A 67 -2.78 -8.97 30.60
C ASN A 67 -3.21 -9.73 31.87
N ILE A 68 -3.84 -9.06 32.84
CA ILE A 68 -4.46 -9.73 34.01
C ILE A 68 -5.97 -9.76 33.81
N ALA A 69 -6.58 -10.94 33.99
CA ALA A 69 -8.03 -11.09 33.87
C ALA A 69 -8.76 -10.31 34.98
N ASN A 70 -9.91 -9.69 34.66
CA ASN A 70 -10.67 -8.91 35.64
C ASN A 70 -11.04 -9.74 36.88
N SER A 71 -11.41 -11.02 36.70
CA SER A 71 -11.73 -11.93 37.80
C SER A 71 -10.53 -12.16 38.72
N GLU A 72 -9.35 -12.45 38.14
CA GLU A 72 -8.10 -12.63 38.88
C GLU A 72 -7.71 -11.36 39.65
N PHE A 73 -7.86 -10.19 39.01
CA PHE A 73 -7.59 -8.91 39.65
C PHE A 73 -8.54 -8.65 40.84
N ILE A 74 -9.84 -8.90 40.66
CA ILE A 74 -10.85 -8.73 41.72
C ILE A 74 -10.55 -9.66 42.90
N ASP A 75 -10.24 -10.92 42.63
CA ASP A 75 -9.97 -11.90 43.68
C ASP A 75 -8.69 -11.56 44.45
N ALA A 76 -7.64 -11.10 43.75
CA ALA A 76 -6.43 -10.60 44.41
C ALA A 76 -6.70 -9.39 45.32
N LEU A 77 -7.53 -8.44 44.87
CA LEU A 77 -7.94 -7.31 45.70
C LEU A 77 -8.76 -7.75 46.93
N ARG A 78 -9.65 -8.75 46.77
CA ARG A 78 -10.43 -9.31 47.89
C ARG A 78 -9.54 -9.97 48.94
N ILE A 79 -8.49 -10.66 48.52
CA ILE A 79 -7.49 -11.25 49.42
C ILE A 79 -6.78 -10.14 50.22
N CYS A 80 -6.36 -9.06 49.55
CA CYS A 80 -5.74 -7.90 50.19
C CYS A 80 -6.69 -7.16 51.16
N ALA A 81 -7.99 -7.14 50.86
CA ALA A 81 -9.02 -6.51 51.69
C ALA A 81 -9.52 -7.40 52.86
N THR A 82 -8.65 -8.23 53.43
CA THR A 82 -8.95 -9.06 54.60
C THR A 82 -8.34 -8.46 55.88
N GLY A 83 -8.69 -9.00 57.05
CA GLY A 83 -8.13 -8.57 58.33
C GLY A 83 -8.38 -7.09 58.63
N GLY A 84 -7.31 -6.32 58.86
CA GLY A 84 -7.38 -4.88 59.15
C GLY A 84 -7.99 -4.02 58.04
N PHE A 85 -8.15 -4.57 56.84
CA PHE A 85 -8.73 -3.89 55.67
C PHE A 85 -10.12 -4.40 55.29
N SER A 86 -10.76 -5.23 56.12
CA SER A 86 -12.08 -5.82 55.85
C SER A 86 -13.22 -4.80 55.68
N ALA A 87 -13.00 -3.54 56.08
CA ALA A 87 -13.95 -2.46 55.90
C ALA A 87 -13.98 -1.91 54.46
N ILE A 88 -13.02 -2.28 53.61
CA ILE A 88 -12.99 -1.88 52.19
C ILE A 88 -13.99 -2.73 51.42
N ARG A 89 -14.95 -2.07 50.78
CA ARG A 89 -15.90 -2.75 49.88
C ARG A 89 -15.33 -2.79 48.47
N ILE A 90 -15.43 -3.94 47.83
CA ILE A 90 -14.99 -4.15 46.44
C ILE A 90 -16.22 -4.47 45.61
N GLU A 91 -16.51 -3.61 44.66
CA GLU A 91 -17.63 -3.76 43.74
C GLU A 91 -17.12 -3.96 42.32
N GLU A 92 -17.65 -4.96 41.63
CA GLU A 92 -17.41 -5.17 40.21
C GLU A 92 -18.28 -4.21 39.39
N ILE A 93 -17.66 -3.53 38.44
CA ILE A 93 -18.33 -2.58 37.55
C ILE A 93 -18.44 -3.24 36.17
N ASN A 94 -19.58 -3.10 35.52
CA ASN A 94 -19.70 -3.51 34.13
C ASN A 94 -18.78 -2.61 33.25
N PRO A 95 -17.75 -3.16 32.59
CA PRO A 95 -16.76 -2.36 31.87
C PRO A 95 -17.34 -1.59 30.67
N ASN A 96 -18.54 -1.95 30.21
CA ASN A 96 -19.20 -1.33 29.05
C ASN A 96 -19.87 0.03 29.36
N SER A 97 -20.03 0.43 30.63
CA SER A 97 -20.74 1.66 31.00
C SER A 97 -19.85 2.81 31.50
N ASP A 98 -18.67 2.53 32.06
CA ASP A 98 -17.85 3.53 32.78
C ASP A 98 -16.39 3.56 32.32
N GLN A 99 -16.09 4.29 31.24
CA GLN A 99 -14.73 4.71 30.84
C GLN A 99 -13.62 3.63 30.86
N GLY A 100 -14.00 2.34 30.77
CA GLY A 100 -13.11 1.18 30.80
C GLY A 100 -12.63 0.72 32.18
N PHE A 101 -13.27 1.13 33.29
CA PHE A 101 -12.98 0.61 34.63
C PHE A 101 -13.73 -0.72 34.90
N CYS A 102 -13.16 -1.58 35.75
CA CYS A 102 -13.75 -2.88 36.08
C CYS A 102 -14.05 -3.07 37.57
N VAL A 103 -13.46 -2.24 38.44
CA VAL A 103 -13.60 -2.36 39.91
C VAL A 103 -13.74 -1.00 40.56
N ARG A 104 -14.63 -0.91 41.56
CA ARG A 104 -14.70 0.20 42.51
C ARG A 104 -14.33 -0.28 43.91
N LEU A 105 -13.31 0.34 44.51
CA LEU A 105 -13.05 0.23 45.94
C LEU A 105 -13.79 1.36 46.66
N SER A 106 -14.55 1.04 47.71
CA SER A 106 -15.11 2.03 48.63
C SER A 106 -14.43 1.92 49.99
N ILE A 107 -13.69 2.97 50.34
CA ILE A 107 -12.76 2.99 51.48
C ILE A 107 -13.25 4.02 52.49
N PRO A 108 -13.56 3.63 53.73
CA PRO A 108 -13.94 4.59 54.77
C PRO A 108 -12.82 5.60 55.05
N TYR A 109 -13.14 6.91 55.12
CA TYR A 109 -12.14 7.93 55.44
C TYR A 109 -11.37 7.70 56.76
N PRO A 110 -11.98 7.17 57.84
CA PRO A 110 -11.24 6.85 59.06
C PRO A 110 -10.11 5.83 58.85
N LEU A 111 -10.30 4.87 57.93
CA LEU A 111 -9.28 3.87 57.60
C LEU A 111 -8.09 4.53 56.88
N ILE A 112 -8.36 5.48 55.98
CA ILE A 112 -7.31 6.23 55.28
C ILE A 112 -6.51 7.09 56.25
N ASP A 113 -7.19 7.83 57.14
CA ASP A 113 -6.52 8.72 58.10
C ASP A 113 -5.60 7.94 59.06
N ALA A 114 -6.05 6.77 59.53
CA ALA A 114 -5.26 5.90 60.40
C ALA A 114 -3.97 5.36 59.74
N HIS A 115 -3.93 5.30 58.41
CA HIS A 115 -2.85 4.68 57.64
C HIS A 115 -2.11 5.64 56.69
N LEU A 116 -2.41 6.94 56.77
CA LEU A 116 -1.90 7.93 55.81
C LEU A 116 -0.37 8.00 55.77
N SER A 117 0.29 7.86 56.92
CA SER A 117 1.76 7.81 57.00
C SER A 117 2.36 6.62 56.25
N GLY A 118 1.72 5.44 56.31
CA GLY A 118 2.15 4.25 55.57
C GLY A 118 1.95 4.40 54.06
N ILE A 119 0.92 5.14 53.64
CA ILE A 119 0.71 5.49 52.23
C ILE A 119 1.81 6.45 51.77
N PHE A 120 2.16 7.48 52.55
CA PHE A 120 3.25 8.40 52.21
C PHE A 120 4.59 7.69 52.08
N GLN A 121 4.93 6.78 53.00
CA GLN A 121 6.13 5.95 52.86
C GLN A 121 6.11 5.07 51.60
N SER A 122 4.93 4.66 51.15
CA SER A 122 4.79 3.90 49.90
C SER A 122 5.02 4.79 48.67
N ILE A 123 4.59 6.06 48.71
CA ILE A 123 4.91 7.08 47.70
C ILE A 123 6.43 7.26 47.62
N ASP A 124 7.11 7.47 48.75
CA ASP A 124 8.56 7.69 48.77
C ASP A 124 9.32 6.51 48.15
N LYS A 125 8.92 5.30 48.49
CA LYS A 125 9.51 4.07 47.92
C LYS A 125 9.26 3.93 46.43
N ILE A 126 8.15 4.45 45.90
CA ILE A 126 7.87 4.43 44.46
C ILE A 126 8.75 5.48 43.77
N LEU A 127 8.77 6.71 44.30
CA LEU A 127 9.44 7.85 43.67
C LEU A 127 10.96 7.86 43.87
N ALA A 128 11.51 6.97 44.70
CA ALA A 128 12.96 6.78 44.83
C ALA A 128 13.63 6.29 43.53
N ASP A 129 12.89 5.65 42.60
CA ASP A 129 13.40 5.33 41.26
C ASP A 129 13.29 6.57 40.35
N PRO A 130 14.39 7.12 39.81
CA PRO A 130 14.38 8.30 38.95
C PRO A 130 13.46 8.17 37.72
N LEU A 131 13.31 6.96 37.17
CA LEU A 131 12.45 6.73 36.01
C LEU A 131 10.97 6.80 36.40
N LYS A 132 10.61 6.32 37.59
CA LYS A 132 9.26 6.45 38.12
C LYS A 132 8.97 7.91 38.47
N MET A 133 9.92 8.60 39.09
CA MET A 133 9.81 10.03 39.36
C MET A 133 9.47 10.79 38.07
N ASN A 134 10.29 10.64 37.03
CA ASN A 134 10.05 11.30 35.74
C ASN A 134 8.67 10.96 35.17
N PHE A 135 8.28 9.70 35.21
CA PHE A 135 6.96 9.26 34.73
C PHE A 135 5.81 9.97 35.47
N TYR A 136 5.87 10.07 36.80
CA TYR A 136 4.82 10.72 37.60
C TYR A 136 4.88 12.26 37.50
N CYS A 137 6.06 12.87 37.40
CA CYS A 137 6.21 14.32 37.21
C CYS A 137 5.57 14.80 35.91
N TYR A 138 5.79 14.08 34.82
CA TYR A 138 5.28 14.47 33.50
C TYR A 138 4.00 13.75 33.12
N TRP A 139 3.40 12.97 34.03
CA TRP A 139 2.15 12.24 33.82
C TRP A 139 1.09 13.18 33.26
N ASN A 140 0.80 14.31 33.90
CA ASN A 140 -0.23 15.24 33.41
C ASN A 140 0.13 15.88 32.05
N ILE A 141 1.40 16.17 31.79
CA ILE A 141 1.83 16.80 30.53
C ILE A 141 1.71 15.82 29.35
N HIS A 142 2.12 14.56 29.53
CA HIS A 142 2.00 13.51 28.52
C HIS A 142 0.57 12.98 28.43
N ALA A 143 -0.06 12.66 29.57
CA ALA A 143 -1.42 12.16 29.64
C ALA A 143 -2.40 13.17 29.04
N ILE A 144 -2.41 14.46 29.41
CA ILE A 144 -3.37 15.43 28.87
C ILE A 144 -3.25 15.58 27.34
N LYS A 145 -2.01 15.65 26.81
CA LYS A 145 -1.76 15.71 25.36
C LYS A 145 -2.26 14.47 24.62
N PHE A 146 -2.30 13.33 25.30
CA PHE A 146 -2.75 12.04 24.78
C PHE A 146 -4.05 11.54 25.44
N ARG A 147 -4.92 12.43 25.95
CA ARG A 147 -6.22 12.12 26.59
C ARG A 147 -6.19 11.04 27.70
N PHE A 148 -5.17 11.08 28.54
CA PHE A 148 -4.90 10.15 29.64
C PHE A 148 -4.72 8.69 29.23
N ALA A 149 -4.10 8.47 28.06
CA ALA A 149 -4.01 7.17 27.43
C ALA A 149 -2.56 6.61 27.34
N LEU A 150 -1.83 6.56 28.47
CA LEU A 150 -0.53 5.86 28.57
C LEU A 150 -0.67 4.35 28.88
N THR A 151 -1.87 3.80 28.72
CA THR A 151 -2.13 2.36 28.86
C THR A 151 -1.39 1.57 27.78
N MET A 152 -1.03 0.32 28.06
CA MET A 152 -0.47 -0.59 27.07
C MET A 152 -1.40 -0.79 25.87
N MET A 153 -2.70 -0.89 26.13
CA MET A 153 -3.73 -1.00 25.10
C MET A 153 -3.64 0.17 24.12
N ARG A 154 -3.53 1.40 24.62
CA ARG A 154 -3.34 2.58 23.76
C ARG A 154 -2.01 2.57 23.01
N ILE A 155 -0.92 2.15 23.66
CA ILE A 155 0.39 2.02 22.99
C ILE A 155 0.28 1.06 21.81
N GLU A 156 -0.41 -0.07 21.99
CA GLU A 156 -0.63 -1.04 20.91
C GLU A 156 -1.57 -0.52 19.84
N GLU A 157 -2.60 0.26 20.20
CA GLU A 157 -3.43 0.99 19.24
C GLU A 157 -2.60 1.99 18.43
N LEU A 158 -1.75 2.80 19.06
CA LEU A 158 -0.87 3.75 18.37
C LEU A 158 0.12 3.04 17.43
N ALA A 159 0.67 1.90 17.86
CA ALA A 159 1.53 1.08 17.01
C ALA A 159 0.76 0.51 15.80
N ARG A 160 -0.51 0.11 15.99
CA ARG A 160 -1.40 -0.29 14.89
C ARG A 160 -1.83 0.88 14.01
N GLU A 161 -2.07 2.06 14.56
CA GLU A 161 -2.39 3.27 13.80
C GLU A 161 -1.27 3.62 12.80
N LYS A 162 0.00 3.33 13.14
CA LYS A 162 1.12 3.48 12.18
C LYS A 162 0.98 2.59 10.96
N LEU A 163 0.48 1.37 11.11
CA LEU A 163 0.27 0.47 10.00
C LEU A 163 -0.84 0.96 9.05
N LEU A 164 -1.75 1.84 9.49
CA LEU A 164 -2.70 2.49 8.58
C LEU A 164 -2.02 3.48 7.63
N HIS A 165 -0.94 4.12 8.10
CA HIS A 165 -0.18 5.11 7.33
C HIS A 165 0.94 4.44 6.51
N TYR A 166 1.48 3.35 7.02
CA TYR A 166 2.52 2.53 6.38
C TYR A 166 2.04 1.08 6.28
N PRO A 167 1.04 0.77 5.43
CA PRO A 167 0.52 -0.58 5.29
C PRO A 167 1.56 -1.56 4.73
N GLN A 168 2.70 -1.05 4.25
CA GLN A 168 3.83 -1.87 3.90
C GLN A 168 4.62 -2.43 5.11
N MET A 169 4.32 -2.02 6.33
CA MET A 169 5.01 -2.49 7.54
C MET A 169 4.17 -3.54 8.27
N THR A 170 4.82 -4.31 9.14
CA THR A 170 4.24 -5.22 10.12
C THR A 170 4.37 -4.61 11.52
N LEU A 171 3.61 -5.13 12.48
CA LEU A 171 3.68 -4.63 13.85
C LEU A 171 5.10 -4.82 14.44
N ASP A 172 5.76 -5.94 14.14
CA ASP A 172 7.14 -6.20 14.57
C ASP A 172 8.14 -5.21 13.96
N GLU A 173 7.94 -4.81 12.71
CA GLU A 173 8.75 -3.77 12.06
C GLU A 173 8.52 -2.39 12.69
N VAL A 174 7.29 -2.08 13.13
CA VAL A 174 7.01 -0.86 13.92
C VAL A 174 7.77 -0.89 15.24
N TRP A 175 7.75 -2.02 15.96
CA TRP A 175 8.54 -2.17 17.19
C TRP A 175 10.04 -2.10 16.95
N SER A 176 10.51 -2.68 15.84
CA SER A 176 11.91 -2.59 15.42
C SER A 176 12.32 -1.14 15.16
N ALA A 177 11.48 -0.34 14.49
CA ALA A 177 11.72 1.07 14.24
C ALA A 177 11.73 1.91 15.54
N ILE A 178 10.89 1.58 16.52
CA ILE A 178 10.94 2.20 17.86
C ILE A 178 12.32 1.95 18.49
N ILE A 179 12.80 0.69 18.47
CA ILE A 179 14.10 0.34 19.04
C ILE A 179 15.24 1.05 18.30
N GLN A 180 15.24 1.04 16.96
CA GLN A 180 16.26 1.69 16.13
C GLN A 180 16.37 3.18 16.45
N LYS A 181 15.24 3.87 16.53
CA LYS A 181 15.21 5.31 16.86
C LYS A 181 15.81 5.59 18.24
N GLU A 182 15.44 4.81 19.23
CA GLU A 182 15.77 5.07 20.65
C GLU A 182 17.20 4.66 20.98
N THR A 183 17.68 3.60 20.34
CA THR A 183 19.08 3.17 20.42
C THR A 183 20.01 3.94 19.49
N ARG A 184 19.46 4.72 18.53
CA ARG A 184 20.18 5.38 17.44
C ARG A 184 21.03 4.40 16.62
N LYS A 185 20.53 3.17 16.45
CA LYS A 185 21.20 2.08 15.72
C LYS A 185 20.67 1.96 14.29
N ASP A 186 21.50 1.39 13.42
CA ASP A 186 21.19 1.16 11.99
C ASP A 186 20.15 0.05 11.76
N PHE A 187 19.75 -0.12 10.49
CA PHE A 187 18.62 -0.93 9.99
C PHE A 187 18.63 -2.44 10.31
N ASN A 188 19.61 -2.98 11.03
CA ASN A 188 19.75 -4.42 11.33
C ASN A 188 19.16 -4.85 12.69
N VAL A 189 18.11 -4.17 13.13
CA VAL A 189 17.41 -4.50 14.38
C VAL A 189 16.11 -5.22 14.06
N LYS A 190 15.90 -6.38 14.67
CA LYS A 190 14.66 -7.16 14.55
C LYS A 190 14.02 -7.36 15.92
N PHE A 191 12.83 -6.84 16.11
CA PHE A 191 12.03 -7.10 17.31
C PHE A 191 11.70 -8.60 17.45
N LEU A 192 11.78 -9.10 18.68
CA LEU A 192 11.46 -10.49 19.02
C LEU A 192 10.30 -10.60 20.01
N GLU A 193 10.35 -9.85 21.10
CA GLU A 193 9.39 -9.98 22.19
C GLU A 193 9.28 -8.69 23.00
N LYS A 194 8.09 -8.40 23.53
CA LYS A 194 7.84 -7.31 24.48
C LYS A 194 7.41 -7.90 25.82
N LYS A 195 8.14 -7.54 26.87
CA LYS A 195 7.80 -7.86 28.26
C LYS A 195 7.33 -6.59 28.97
N VAL A 196 6.08 -6.58 29.41
CA VAL A 196 5.49 -5.45 30.12
C VAL A 196 5.61 -5.70 31.62
N SER A 197 6.27 -4.78 32.33
CA SER A 197 6.30 -4.83 33.79
C SER A 197 5.01 -4.25 34.34
N VAL A 198 4.24 -5.06 35.05
CA VAL A 198 3.04 -4.64 35.76
C VAL A 198 3.25 -4.55 37.27
N ASP A 199 4.36 -5.02 37.80
CA ASP A 199 4.64 -4.89 39.23
C ASP A 199 5.10 -3.47 39.58
N VAL A 200 4.76 -3.01 40.79
CA VAL A 200 5.06 -1.66 41.27
C VAL A 200 6.55 -1.35 41.36
N ASN A 201 7.42 -2.37 41.40
CA ASN A 201 8.86 -2.18 41.48
C ASN A 201 9.49 -1.94 40.11
N ASN A 202 8.94 -2.50 39.03
CA ASN A 202 9.48 -2.38 37.68
C ASN A 202 8.66 -1.46 36.75
N PHE A 203 7.41 -1.14 37.07
CA PHE A 203 6.61 -0.14 36.34
C PHE A 203 7.32 1.24 36.31
N PRO A 204 7.27 2.04 35.22
CA PRO A 204 6.50 1.87 33.98
C PRO A 204 7.28 1.19 32.84
N LYS A 205 8.28 0.36 33.15
CA LYS A 205 9.23 -0.16 32.17
C LYS A 205 8.58 -1.23 31.29
N ILE A 206 8.80 -1.09 29.98
CA ILE A 206 8.56 -2.11 28.97
C ILE A 206 9.93 -2.55 28.48
N THR A 207 10.24 -3.83 28.63
CA THR A 207 11.47 -4.42 28.12
C THR A 207 11.20 -4.98 26.72
N LEU A 208 11.87 -4.42 25.73
CA LEU A 208 11.85 -4.92 24.36
C LEU A 208 13.08 -5.79 24.14
N ILE A 209 12.85 -7.00 23.66
CA ILE A 209 13.87 -7.98 23.31
C ILE A 209 13.99 -7.98 21.79
N TYR A 210 15.22 -7.87 21.30
CA TYR A 210 15.51 -7.74 19.88
C TYR A 210 16.76 -8.52 19.48
N GLU A 211 16.87 -8.84 18.19
CA GLU A 211 18.06 -9.37 17.56
C GLU A 211 18.79 -8.25 16.82
N GLU A 212 20.10 -8.17 16.98
CA GLU A 212 20.98 -7.28 16.24
C GLU A 212 22.18 -8.10 15.76
N ASN A 213 22.36 -8.17 14.44
CA ASN A 213 23.45 -8.95 13.83
C ASN A 213 23.51 -10.42 14.29
N GLY A 214 22.36 -11.03 14.61
CA GLY A 214 22.25 -12.41 15.11
C GLY A 214 22.40 -12.56 16.63
N GLU A 215 22.67 -11.48 17.36
CA GLU A 215 22.77 -11.50 18.82
C GLU A 215 21.50 -10.96 19.49
N LYS A 216 21.03 -11.67 20.52
CA LYS A 216 19.85 -11.30 21.29
C LYS A 216 20.20 -10.26 22.36
N ASN A 217 19.53 -9.13 22.29
CA ASN A 217 19.70 -7.97 23.16
C ASN A 217 18.37 -7.57 23.82
N GLU A 218 18.45 -6.74 24.87
CA GLU A 218 17.29 -6.17 25.54
C GLU A 218 17.44 -4.68 25.78
N ILE A 219 16.33 -3.95 25.75
CA ILE A 219 16.25 -2.54 26.11
C ILE A 219 15.01 -2.28 26.95
N ALA A 220 15.17 -1.61 28.08
CA ALA A 220 14.07 -1.14 28.90
C ALA A 220 13.71 0.30 28.52
N MET A 221 12.45 0.53 28.24
CA MET A 221 11.90 1.83 27.88
C MET A 221 10.70 2.18 28.76
N THR A 222 10.49 3.46 29.03
CA THR A 222 9.26 3.91 29.71
C THR A 222 8.12 4.08 28.70
N ARG A 223 6.88 3.98 29.19
CA ARG A 223 5.67 4.11 28.34
C ARG A 223 5.62 5.44 27.59
N ASP A 224 6.01 6.53 28.25
CA ASP A 224 6.04 7.88 27.66
C ASP A 224 7.05 8.01 26.52
N GLN A 225 8.22 7.35 26.61
CA GLN A 225 9.20 7.31 25.51
C GLN A 225 8.60 6.64 24.28
N ILE A 226 7.98 5.47 24.47
CA ILE A 226 7.33 4.72 23.37
C ILE A 226 6.19 5.54 22.75
N VAL A 227 5.30 6.11 23.56
CA VAL A 227 4.18 6.93 23.06
C VAL A 227 4.69 8.17 22.32
N THR A 228 5.72 8.84 22.84
CA THR A 228 6.31 10.01 22.17
C THR A 228 6.89 9.64 20.81
N THR A 229 7.53 8.47 20.71
CA THR A 229 8.07 7.96 19.46
C THR A 229 7.01 7.54 18.46
N LEU A 230 5.93 6.91 18.92
CA LEU A 230 4.77 6.58 18.09
C LEU A 230 3.98 7.82 17.66
N ALA A 231 3.80 8.82 18.51
CA ALA A 231 2.99 10.00 18.20
C ALA A 231 3.67 10.99 17.23
N GLY A 232 4.99 10.90 17.03
CA GLY A 232 5.72 11.78 16.10
C GLY A 232 5.77 11.26 14.65
N GLU A 233 6.06 12.16 13.71
CA GLU A 233 6.46 11.86 12.30
C GLU A 233 7.89 11.32 12.19
N THR A 234 8.53 11.07 13.33
CA THR A 234 9.95 10.72 13.43
C THR A 234 10.29 9.30 12.96
N LEU A 235 9.29 8.42 12.82
CA LEU A 235 9.52 7.04 12.41
C LEU A 235 9.51 6.85 10.89
N ASP A 236 9.04 7.85 10.14
CA ASP A 236 8.87 7.82 8.69
C ASP A 236 10.14 7.40 7.96
N LYS A 237 11.30 7.86 8.42
CA LYS A 237 12.61 7.50 7.83
C LYS A 237 12.95 6.02 7.94
N PHE A 238 12.42 5.33 8.94
CA PHE A 238 12.61 3.89 9.13
C PHE A 238 11.59 3.07 8.33
N PHE A 239 10.44 3.66 8.01
CA PHE A 239 9.37 3.04 7.23
C PHE A 239 9.50 3.21 5.71
N ILE A 240 10.37 4.14 5.27
CA ILE A 240 10.83 4.23 3.88
C ILE A 240 11.90 3.14 3.67
N HIS A 241 11.46 1.88 3.62
CA HIS A 241 12.31 0.76 3.20
C HIS A 241 12.51 0.77 1.67
N ASP A 242 13.48 -0.02 1.21
CA ASP A 242 13.80 -0.24 -0.20
C ASP A 242 12.55 -0.75 -0.94
N ILE A 243 11.78 0.20 -1.46
CA ILE A 243 10.52 -0.01 -2.19
C ILE A 243 10.67 -1.07 -3.29
N THR A 244 11.90 -1.31 -3.75
CA THR A 244 12.21 -2.32 -4.76
C THR A 244 11.78 -3.74 -4.37
N LEU A 245 11.61 -4.07 -3.09
CA LEU A 245 11.18 -5.41 -2.67
C LEU A 245 9.65 -5.63 -2.68
N GLN A 246 8.86 -4.57 -2.87
CA GLN A 246 7.41 -4.64 -2.77
C GLN A 246 6.73 -4.37 -4.11
N GLU A 247 5.76 -5.20 -4.47
CA GLU A 247 5.00 -5.05 -5.73
C GLU A 247 4.08 -3.81 -5.71
N PHE A 248 3.50 -3.51 -4.54
CA PHE A 248 2.57 -2.40 -4.35
C PHE A 248 3.10 -1.45 -3.28
N ILE A 249 2.89 -0.16 -3.52
CA ILE A 249 3.17 0.90 -2.54
C ILE A 249 1.90 1.65 -2.19
N THR A 250 1.90 2.22 -1.00
CA THR A 250 0.82 3.06 -0.50
C THR A 250 0.64 4.27 -1.41
N PRO A 251 -0.58 4.57 -1.88
CA PRO A 251 -0.80 5.74 -2.71
C PRO A 251 -0.44 7.05 -1.99
N ALA A 252 0.16 7.98 -2.72
CA ALA A 252 0.41 9.31 -2.23
C ALA A 252 -0.90 9.96 -1.78
N GLU A 253 -0.86 10.72 -0.67
CA GLU A 253 -2.02 11.43 -0.12
C GLU A 253 -3.20 10.53 0.25
N ILE A 254 -2.98 9.21 0.43
CA ILE A 254 -4.07 8.27 0.72
C ILE A 254 -4.85 8.66 1.98
N SER A 255 -4.18 9.20 3.01
CA SER A 255 -4.85 9.64 4.24
C SER A 255 -5.86 10.76 3.98
N GLN A 256 -5.50 11.75 3.16
CA GLN A 256 -6.41 12.83 2.79
C GLN A 256 -7.54 12.32 1.88
N PHE A 257 -7.22 11.40 0.97
CA PHE A 257 -8.20 10.77 0.11
C PHE A 257 -9.25 10.01 0.93
N ILE A 258 -8.79 9.16 1.86
CA ILE A 258 -9.64 8.39 2.77
C ILE A 258 -10.49 9.35 3.61
N GLU A 259 -9.91 10.39 4.21
CA GLU A 259 -10.66 11.34 5.01
C GLU A 259 -11.75 12.05 4.19
N LYS A 260 -11.41 12.52 2.98
CA LYS A 260 -12.34 13.26 2.12
C LYS A 260 -13.43 12.40 1.49
N LYS A 261 -13.13 11.14 1.15
CA LYS A 261 -14.01 10.27 0.33
C LYS A 261 -14.62 9.11 1.11
N TYR A 262 -13.96 8.68 2.19
CA TYR A 262 -14.22 7.43 2.92
C TYR A 262 -14.14 7.65 4.45
N HIS A 263 -14.66 8.79 4.90
CA HIS A 263 -14.45 9.51 6.18
C HIS A 263 -14.32 8.71 7.50
N ARG A 264 -14.60 7.38 7.56
CA ARG A 264 -14.41 6.49 8.74
C ARG A 264 -14.21 4.99 8.44
N PHE A 265 -13.54 4.63 7.36
CA PHE A 265 -13.66 3.25 6.86
C PHE A 265 -12.44 2.35 7.00
N PHE A 266 -11.41 2.66 7.79
CA PHE A 266 -10.21 1.83 7.83
C PHE A 266 -9.76 1.52 9.26
N SER A 267 -9.48 0.25 9.55
CA SER A 267 -8.98 -0.24 10.83
C SER A 267 -8.02 -1.40 10.63
N ILE A 268 -7.35 -1.81 11.71
CA ILE A 268 -6.61 -3.07 11.76
C ILE A 268 -7.22 -3.89 12.87
N ASN A 269 -7.53 -5.14 12.55
CA ASN A 269 -8.20 -6.02 13.47
C ASN A 269 -7.25 -6.60 14.53
N THR A 270 -7.80 -7.42 15.42
CA THR A 270 -7.02 -8.07 16.48
C THR A 270 -6.00 -9.08 15.95
N GLU A 271 -6.19 -9.58 14.72
CA GLU A 271 -5.31 -10.52 14.02
C GLU A 271 -4.29 -9.82 13.10
N CYS A 272 -4.15 -8.50 13.19
CA CYS A 272 -3.28 -7.70 12.32
C CYS A 272 -3.65 -7.72 10.84
N HIS A 273 -4.89 -8.08 10.50
CA HIS A 273 -5.42 -7.90 9.15
C HIS A 273 -6.00 -6.51 8.97
N TYR A 274 -5.95 -6.01 7.74
CA TYR A 274 -6.50 -4.71 7.40
C TYR A 274 -8.01 -4.82 7.20
N GLU A 275 -8.75 -3.99 7.91
CA GLU A 275 -10.19 -3.88 7.82
C GLU A 275 -10.57 -2.62 7.09
N ILE A 276 -11.59 -2.73 6.26
CA ILE A 276 -12.21 -1.60 5.61
C ILE A 276 -13.73 -1.74 5.62
N ASP A 277 -14.43 -0.70 6.04
CA ASP A 277 -15.88 -0.62 5.95
C ASP A 277 -16.27 0.08 4.65
N LEU A 278 -16.54 -0.67 3.58
CA LEU A 278 -17.00 -0.08 2.32
C LEU A 278 -18.52 0.21 2.33
N GLY A 279 -19.20 0.03 3.46
CA GLY A 279 -20.65 0.10 3.56
C GLY A 279 -21.39 -0.65 2.44
N TYR A 280 -22.40 -0.03 1.84
CA TYR A 280 -23.13 -0.56 0.66
C TYR A 280 -22.69 0.06 -0.67
N HIS A 281 -21.38 0.26 -0.88
CA HIS A 281 -20.87 0.63 -2.20
C HIS A 281 -20.80 -0.60 -3.14
N TYR A 282 -21.96 -1.18 -3.47
CA TYR A 282 -22.09 -2.39 -4.30
C TYR A 282 -21.44 -2.24 -5.69
N ALA A 283 -21.44 -1.01 -6.24
CA ALA A 283 -20.74 -0.70 -7.48
C ALA A 283 -19.22 -0.79 -7.32
N GLU A 284 -18.66 -0.25 -6.24
CA GLU A 284 -17.23 -0.29 -5.95
C GLU A 284 -16.78 -1.72 -5.70
N ARG A 285 -17.53 -2.48 -4.91
CA ARG A 285 -17.25 -3.91 -4.69
C ARG A 285 -17.18 -4.70 -5.99
N LYS A 286 -18.16 -4.54 -6.89
CA LYS A 286 -18.15 -5.19 -8.20
C LYS A 286 -16.95 -4.79 -9.05
N ILE A 287 -16.51 -3.54 -8.93
CA ILE A 287 -15.33 -3.06 -9.63
C ILE A 287 -14.08 -3.68 -8.98
N LEU A 288 -13.97 -3.72 -7.65
CA LEU A 288 -12.86 -4.35 -6.93
C LEU A 288 -12.70 -5.85 -7.24
N GLU A 289 -13.81 -6.60 -7.36
CA GLU A 289 -13.78 -8.00 -7.80
C GLU A 289 -13.19 -8.15 -9.20
N LYS A 290 -13.50 -7.23 -10.11
CA LYS A 290 -12.89 -7.20 -11.46
C LYS A 290 -11.43 -6.74 -11.46
N TYR A 291 -10.98 -6.05 -10.41
CA TYR A 291 -9.55 -5.77 -10.16
C TYR A 291 -8.79 -6.99 -9.61
N ASP A 292 -9.45 -8.16 -9.48
CA ASP A 292 -8.90 -9.39 -8.88
C ASP A 292 -8.44 -9.19 -7.41
N ILE A 293 -9.09 -8.27 -6.70
CA ILE A 293 -8.85 -8.02 -5.29
C ILE A 293 -9.74 -8.95 -4.47
N LYS A 294 -9.13 -9.84 -3.70
CA LYS A 294 -9.84 -10.86 -2.91
C LYS A 294 -9.94 -10.43 -1.45
N GLU A 295 -11.15 -10.48 -0.91
CA GLU A 295 -11.38 -10.40 0.55
C GLU A 295 -10.93 -11.71 1.21
N LEU A 296 -10.32 -11.63 2.39
CA LEU A 296 -9.93 -12.79 3.20
C LEU A 296 -11.13 -13.43 3.91
N SER A 297 -12.07 -12.60 4.36
CA SER A 297 -13.25 -13.06 5.09
C SER A 297 -14.52 -12.36 4.62
N ARG A 298 -15.65 -13.06 4.76
CA ARG A 298 -16.96 -12.55 4.36
C ARG A 298 -17.33 -11.32 5.19
N PRO A 299 -18.08 -10.37 4.61
CA PRO A 299 -18.53 -9.20 5.33
C PRO A 299 -19.33 -9.61 6.57
N TYR A 300 -18.95 -9.08 7.72
CA TYR A 300 -19.69 -9.26 8.97
C TYR A 300 -20.18 -7.92 9.51
N ARG A 301 -21.28 -7.98 10.28
CA ARG A 301 -21.84 -6.83 10.98
C ARG A 301 -21.32 -6.84 12.41
N PRO A 302 -20.67 -5.78 12.91
CA PRO A 302 -20.35 -5.69 14.33
C PRO A 302 -21.65 -5.65 15.15
N ASN A 303 -21.69 -6.37 16.27
CA ASN A 303 -22.90 -6.54 17.10
C ASN A 303 -23.45 -5.18 17.58
N GLY A 304 -24.68 -4.87 17.18
CA GLY A 304 -25.44 -3.68 17.58
C GLY A 304 -26.49 -3.31 16.53
N ASP A 305 -27.53 -2.58 16.92
CA ASP A 305 -28.63 -2.10 16.05
C ASP A 305 -28.18 -1.07 14.97
N ALA A 306 -26.90 -1.09 14.60
CA ALA A 306 -26.40 -0.29 13.50
C ALA A 306 -27.13 -0.73 12.22
N PRO A 307 -27.70 0.22 11.46
CA PRO A 307 -28.45 -0.11 10.26
C PRO A 307 -27.54 -0.85 9.30
N GLU A 308 -28.14 -1.60 8.38
CA GLU A 308 -27.53 -2.47 7.39
C GLU A 308 -26.28 -1.90 6.64
N ARG A 309 -26.01 -0.60 6.75
CA ARG A 309 -25.03 0.25 6.07
C ARG A 309 -23.55 0.00 6.37
N THR A 310 -23.18 -0.87 7.31
CA THR A 310 -21.76 -1.12 7.67
C THR A 310 -21.41 -2.59 7.47
N GLN A 311 -20.68 -2.88 6.39
CA GLN A 311 -20.13 -4.21 6.10
C GLN A 311 -18.61 -4.08 6.12
N ILE A 312 -17.96 -4.77 7.06
CA ILE A 312 -16.51 -4.75 7.23
C ILE A 312 -15.89 -5.85 6.37
N TYR A 313 -14.95 -5.46 5.51
CA TYR A 313 -14.17 -6.32 4.63
C TYR A 313 -12.77 -6.45 5.20
N VAL A 314 -12.21 -7.67 5.16
CA VAL A 314 -10.86 -7.95 5.71
C VAL A 314 -9.93 -8.34 4.58
N TYR A 315 -8.72 -7.77 4.57
CA TYR A 315 -7.70 -7.97 3.55
C TYR A 315 -6.35 -8.30 4.17
N ASP A 316 -5.57 -9.14 3.48
CA ASP A 316 -4.15 -9.25 3.74
C ASP A 316 -3.43 -7.98 3.27
N LYS A 317 -2.15 -7.88 3.61
CA LYS A 317 -1.29 -6.74 3.28
C LYS A 317 -1.28 -6.39 1.78
N ASP A 318 -1.07 -7.39 0.92
CA ASP A 318 -0.94 -7.18 -0.53
C ASP A 318 -2.28 -6.77 -1.15
N ASN A 319 -3.37 -7.42 -0.76
CA ASN A 319 -4.72 -7.09 -1.22
C ASN A 319 -5.20 -5.74 -0.68
N TYR A 320 -4.76 -5.35 0.52
CA TYR A 320 -5.07 -4.04 1.08
C TYR A 320 -4.39 -2.91 0.30
N GLN A 321 -3.11 -3.05 -0.05
CA GLN A 321 -2.42 -2.04 -0.87
C GLN A 321 -3.04 -1.95 -2.28
N LYS A 322 -3.37 -3.09 -2.90
CA LYS A 322 -4.11 -3.13 -4.17
C LYS A 322 -5.47 -2.45 -4.05
N LEU A 323 -6.17 -2.66 -2.94
CA LEU A 323 -7.45 -2.03 -2.65
C LEU A 323 -7.33 -0.51 -2.56
N LEU A 324 -6.38 0.01 -1.79
CA LEU A 324 -6.17 1.45 -1.67
C LEU A 324 -5.92 2.11 -3.02
N LEU A 325 -5.08 1.47 -3.84
CA LEU A 325 -4.79 1.89 -5.21
C LEU A 325 -6.05 1.89 -6.09
N ALA A 326 -6.81 0.78 -6.07
CA ALA A 326 -8.03 0.64 -6.87
C ALA A 326 -9.12 1.63 -6.44
N LEU A 327 -9.31 1.86 -5.13
CA LEU A 327 -10.31 2.83 -4.63
C LEU A 327 -10.01 4.24 -5.11
N LYS A 328 -8.74 4.65 -5.11
CA LYS A 328 -8.31 5.95 -5.62
C LYS A 328 -8.58 6.07 -7.13
N GLU A 329 -8.27 5.03 -7.88
CA GLU A 329 -8.59 4.97 -9.32
C GLU A 329 -10.10 5.00 -9.61
N ILE A 330 -10.91 4.25 -8.86
CA ILE A 330 -12.37 4.22 -9.01
C ILE A 330 -12.98 5.61 -8.83
N LYS A 331 -12.38 6.44 -7.97
CA LYS A 331 -12.80 7.84 -7.73
C LYS A 331 -12.24 8.83 -8.77
N GLY A 332 -11.51 8.34 -9.78
CA GLY A 332 -10.95 9.15 -10.86
C GLY A 332 -9.61 9.80 -10.52
N GLU A 333 -8.97 9.41 -9.43
CA GLU A 333 -7.67 9.94 -9.05
C GLU A 333 -6.52 9.10 -9.64
N LYS A 334 -5.59 9.78 -10.31
CA LYS A 334 -4.47 9.16 -10.99
C LYS A 334 -3.44 8.65 -9.98
N CYS A 335 -3.02 7.39 -10.13
CA CYS A 335 -2.02 6.75 -9.28
C CYS A 335 -0.72 6.50 -10.06
N PHE A 336 -0.19 7.53 -10.72
CA PHE A 336 0.92 7.39 -11.67
C PHE A 336 2.20 6.89 -11.00
N ASN A 337 2.55 7.38 -9.81
CA ASN A 337 3.79 6.99 -9.14
C ASN A 337 3.72 5.55 -8.64
N GLU A 338 2.56 5.14 -8.15
CA GLU A 338 2.28 3.81 -7.64
C GLU A 338 2.28 2.79 -8.78
N ARG A 339 1.64 3.11 -9.92
CA ARG A 339 1.67 2.26 -11.11
C ARG A 339 3.06 2.24 -11.76
N TRP A 340 3.79 3.36 -11.75
CA TRP A 340 5.18 3.39 -12.18
C TRP A 340 6.06 2.45 -11.34
N HIS A 341 5.91 2.51 -10.02
CA HIS A 341 6.57 1.62 -9.08
C HIS A 341 6.27 0.15 -9.40
N GLN A 342 4.99 -0.20 -9.52
CA GLN A 342 4.55 -1.56 -9.84
C GLN A 342 5.13 -2.09 -11.17
N LEU A 343 5.10 -1.29 -12.24
CA LEU A 343 5.60 -1.70 -13.55
C LEU A 343 7.13 -1.87 -13.54
N THR A 344 7.85 -0.96 -12.88
CA THR A 344 9.30 -1.09 -12.74
C THR A 344 9.67 -2.25 -11.83
N TYR A 345 8.91 -2.54 -10.78
CA TYR A 345 9.07 -3.75 -9.96
C TYR A 345 9.03 -5.02 -10.82
N TYR A 346 8.06 -5.15 -11.73
CA TYR A 346 7.99 -6.30 -12.65
C TYR A 346 9.18 -6.40 -13.58
N ILE A 347 9.76 -5.29 -14.03
CA ILE A 347 10.96 -5.29 -14.88
C ILE A 347 12.16 -5.78 -14.07
N HIS A 348 12.38 -5.23 -12.86
CA HIS A 348 13.51 -5.62 -12.01
C HIS A 348 13.46 -7.11 -11.63
N HIS A 349 12.26 -7.65 -11.41
CA HIS A 349 12.02 -9.06 -11.07
C HIS A 349 11.76 -9.95 -12.29
N GLN A 350 11.94 -9.45 -13.50
CA GLN A 350 11.78 -10.19 -14.77
C GLN A 350 10.40 -10.86 -14.94
N MET A 351 9.35 -10.25 -14.41
CA MET A 351 7.97 -10.75 -14.41
C MET A 351 7.20 -10.33 -15.68
N TRP A 352 7.74 -10.66 -16.86
CA TRP A 352 7.23 -10.18 -18.16
C TRP A 352 5.76 -10.51 -18.42
N GLY A 353 5.30 -11.69 -17.95
CA GLY A 353 3.90 -12.10 -18.06
C GLY A 353 2.95 -11.24 -17.22
N LYS A 354 3.38 -10.76 -16.04
CA LYS A 354 2.62 -9.79 -15.25
C LYS A 354 2.64 -8.42 -15.91
N LEU A 355 3.80 -7.97 -16.39
CA LEU A 355 3.94 -6.69 -17.09
C LEU A 355 2.99 -6.57 -18.30
N ASP A 356 2.93 -7.59 -19.16
CA ASP A 356 2.01 -7.65 -20.32
C ASP A 356 0.54 -7.53 -19.90
N LYS A 357 0.14 -8.28 -18.86
CA LYS A 357 -1.23 -8.28 -18.35
C LYS A 357 -1.61 -6.94 -17.74
N GLU A 358 -0.72 -6.37 -16.92
CA GLU A 358 -0.97 -5.12 -16.21
C GLU A 358 -1.06 -3.94 -17.18
N LEU A 359 -0.12 -3.81 -18.12
CA LEU A 359 -0.18 -2.76 -19.15
C LEU A 359 -1.49 -2.83 -19.96
N LYS A 360 -1.91 -4.03 -20.38
CA LYS A 360 -3.20 -4.22 -21.07
C LYS A 360 -4.40 -3.90 -20.19
N PHE A 361 -4.31 -4.13 -18.88
CA PHE A 361 -5.34 -3.78 -17.94
C PHE A 361 -5.46 -2.27 -17.79
N LEU A 362 -4.36 -1.58 -17.49
CA LEU A 362 -4.31 -0.13 -17.28
C LEU A 362 -4.75 0.66 -18.53
N LEU A 363 -4.32 0.24 -19.71
CA LEU A 363 -4.66 0.93 -20.97
C LEU A 363 -6.08 0.62 -21.47
N ASN A 364 -6.77 -0.35 -20.85
CA ASN A 364 -8.17 -0.67 -21.12
C ASN A 364 -9.07 -0.46 -19.89
N LEU A 365 -8.63 0.34 -18.92
CA LEU A 365 -9.34 0.52 -17.64
C LEU A 365 -10.78 0.98 -17.85
N LYS A 366 -10.99 1.96 -18.73
CA LYS A 366 -12.32 2.46 -19.10
C LYS A 366 -13.24 1.37 -19.65
N VAL A 367 -12.73 0.54 -20.56
CA VAL A 367 -13.52 -0.55 -21.18
C VAL A 367 -13.84 -1.66 -20.19
N LYS A 368 -12.87 -2.05 -19.34
CA LYS A 368 -13.02 -3.15 -18.39
C LYS A 368 -13.85 -2.76 -17.15
N MET A 369 -13.64 -1.54 -16.66
CA MET A 369 -14.04 -1.10 -15.33
C MET A 369 -15.00 0.10 -15.34
N GLY A 370 -15.12 0.83 -16.45
CA GLY A 370 -15.89 2.08 -16.52
C GLY A 370 -15.16 3.29 -15.92
N VAL A 371 -13.87 3.16 -15.60
CA VAL A 371 -13.05 4.20 -14.95
C VAL A 371 -12.32 5.04 -16.00
N GLU A 372 -12.52 6.36 -15.99
CA GLU A 372 -11.97 7.30 -16.98
C GLU A 372 -10.56 7.82 -16.62
N ILE A 373 -9.62 6.90 -16.37
CA ILE A 373 -8.21 7.25 -16.16
C ILE A 373 -7.40 6.86 -17.39
N ASP A 374 -6.63 7.81 -17.90
CA ASP A 374 -5.69 7.60 -19.01
C ASP A 374 -4.27 7.35 -18.49
N TYR A 375 -3.77 6.14 -18.71
CA TYR A 375 -2.41 5.69 -18.38
C TYR A 375 -1.47 5.63 -19.60
N THR A 376 -1.82 6.24 -20.73
CA THR A 376 -0.97 6.28 -21.94
C THR A 376 0.37 6.93 -21.68
N GLU A 377 0.39 8.00 -20.89
CA GLU A 377 1.63 8.66 -20.46
C GLU A 377 2.58 7.69 -19.71
N LEU A 378 2.03 6.78 -18.92
CA LEU A 378 2.81 5.78 -18.18
C LEU A 378 3.48 4.78 -19.13
N LEU A 379 2.78 4.37 -20.20
CA LEU A 379 3.33 3.52 -21.25
C LEU A 379 4.49 4.20 -21.99
N ILE A 380 4.31 5.48 -22.37
CA ILE A 380 5.33 6.28 -23.05
C ILE A 380 6.57 6.42 -22.15
N ARG A 381 6.35 6.75 -20.86
CA ARG A 381 7.42 6.84 -19.87
C ARG A 381 8.18 5.52 -19.72
N LEU A 382 7.47 4.38 -19.74
CA LEU A 382 8.09 3.06 -19.63
C LEU A 382 8.96 2.74 -20.86
N TYR A 383 8.52 3.13 -22.05
CA TYR A 383 9.30 2.97 -23.28
C TYR A 383 10.60 3.77 -23.23
N TYR A 384 10.54 5.07 -22.88
CA TYR A 384 11.75 5.88 -22.77
C TYR A 384 12.70 5.35 -21.68
N HIS A 385 12.15 4.90 -20.55
CA HIS A 385 12.97 4.25 -19.53
C HIS A 385 13.64 2.97 -20.04
N ALA A 386 12.93 2.15 -20.81
CA ALA A 386 13.52 0.95 -21.42
C ALA A 386 14.60 1.29 -22.45
N ARG A 387 14.40 2.32 -23.26
CA ARG A 387 15.36 2.76 -24.27
C ARG A 387 16.63 3.35 -23.64
N ASP A 388 16.46 4.22 -22.65
CA ASP A 388 17.53 5.09 -22.18
C ASP A 388 18.23 4.56 -20.90
N ASN A 389 17.53 3.77 -20.08
CA ASN A 389 18.04 3.36 -18.75
C ASN A 389 18.24 1.85 -18.59
N LEU A 390 17.52 1.01 -19.35
CA LEU A 390 17.68 -0.45 -19.27
C LEU A 390 18.76 -0.94 -20.24
N GLN A 391 19.36 -2.08 -19.93
CA GLN A 391 20.43 -2.69 -20.73
C GLN A 391 20.14 -4.16 -21.01
N LYS A 392 20.72 -4.68 -22.10
CA LYS A 392 20.73 -6.11 -22.46
C LYS A 392 19.31 -6.71 -22.56
N GLU A 393 19.09 -7.82 -21.88
CA GLU A 393 17.86 -8.62 -21.94
C GLU A 393 16.66 -7.88 -21.34
N ALA A 394 16.84 -7.12 -20.26
CA ALA A 394 15.76 -6.35 -19.64
C ALA A 394 15.19 -5.29 -20.60
N GLN A 395 16.07 -4.57 -21.31
CA GLN A 395 15.66 -3.63 -22.36
C GLN A 395 14.89 -4.35 -23.47
N LYS A 396 15.45 -5.43 -24.02
CA LYS A 396 14.83 -6.18 -25.13
C LYS A 396 13.45 -6.72 -24.77
N ASN A 397 13.30 -7.31 -23.59
CA ASN A 397 12.05 -7.91 -23.13
C ASN A 397 10.99 -6.85 -22.79
N THR A 398 11.41 -5.73 -22.20
CA THR A 398 10.50 -4.61 -21.92
C THR A 398 9.96 -4.00 -23.22
N ILE A 399 10.85 -3.70 -24.17
CA ILE A 399 10.51 -3.17 -25.50
C ILE A 399 9.56 -4.13 -26.24
N ALA A 400 9.85 -5.43 -26.25
CA ALA A 400 9.00 -6.43 -26.90
C ALA A 400 7.60 -6.52 -26.25
N THR A 401 7.53 -6.38 -24.92
CA THR A 401 6.26 -6.39 -24.18
C THR A 401 5.43 -5.14 -24.52
N ILE A 402 6.06 -3.97 -24.53
CA ILE A 402 5.43 -2.70 -24.91
C ILE A 402 4.88 -2.78 -26.35
N GLU A 403 5.71 -3.22 -27.31
CA GLU A 403 5.31 -3.35 -28.70
C GLU A 403 4.08 -4.27 -28.86
N LYS A 404 4.10 -5.42 -28.19
CA LYS A 404 2.99 -6.38 -28.20
C LYS A 404 1.70 -5.78 -27.63
N VAL A 405 1.80 -5.01 -26.55
CA VAL A 405 0.65 -4.33 -25.93
C VAL A 405 0.10 -3.27 -26.87
N CYS A 406 0.96 -2.40 -27.43
CA CYS A 406 0.57 -1.36 -28.39
C CYS A 406 -0.14 -1.95 -29.61
N LYS A 407 0.41 -3.00 -30.24
CA LYS A 407 -0.21 -3.69 -31.39
C LYS A 407 -1.59 -4.25 -31.04
N SER A 408 -1.75 -4.82 -29.85
CA SER A 408 -3.05 -5.29 -29.35
C SER A 408 -4.06 -4.16 -29.19
N LEU A 409 -3.64 -3.00 -28.65
CA LEU A 409 -4.55 -1.89 -28.35
C LEU A 409 -5.07 -1.21 -29.62
N VAL A 410 -4.17 -0.94 -30.58
CA VAL A 410 -4.53 -0.31 -31.86
C VAL A 410 -5.54 -1.14 -32.64
N SER A 411 -5.56 -2.47 -32.47
CA SER A 411 -6.57 -3.34 -33.08
C SER A 411 -7.98 -3.21 -32.47
N THR A 412 -8.08 -2.66 -31.26
CA THR A 412 -9.31 -2.59 -30.46
C THR A 412 -9.87 -1.17 -30.28
N MET A 413 -9.06 -0.14 -30.53
CA MET A 413 -9.45 1.26 -30.32
C MET A 413 -10.20 1.85 -31.51
N PRO A 414 -11.16 2.77 -31.28
CA PRO A 414 -11.81 3.50 -32.36
C PRO A 414 -10.79 4.36 -33.12
N LEU A 415 -10.90 4.33 -34.46
CA LEU A 415 -10.04 5.07 -35.38
C LEU A 415 -10.06 6.58 -35.03
N LYS A 416 -8.87 7.18 -34.89
CA LYS A 416 -8.57 8.62 -34.74
C LYS A 416 -8.67 9.22 -33.33
N SER A 417 -8.67 8.44 -32.26
CA SER A 417 -8.49 9.02 -30.92
C SER A 417 -7.07 9.61 -30.74
N GLU A 418 -6.93 10.65 -29.92
CA GLU A 418 -5.62 11.26 -29.61
C GLU A 418 -4.67 10.26 -28.95
N MET A 419 -5.21 9.39 -28.10
CA MET A 419 -4.54 8.22 -27.53
C MET A 419 -3.97 7.28 -28.59
N GLN A 420 -4.74 6.99 -29.65
CA GLN A 420 -4.28 6.12 -30.73
C GLN A 420 -3.09 6.73 -31.49
N LYS A 421 -3.09 8.04 -31.72
CA LYS A 421 -1.97 8.72 -32.38
C LYS A 421 -0.68 8.59 -31.59
N GLU A 422 -0.74 8.75 -30.27
CA GLU A 422 0.43 8.58 -29.39
C GLU A 422 0.95 7.14 -29.39
N ILE A 423 0.05 6.14 -29.37
CA ILE A 423 0.46 4.73 -29.49
C ILE A 423 1.06 4.42 -30.87
N ASP A 424 0.49 4.96 -31.95
CA ASP A 424 1.02 4.79 -33.30
C ASP A 424 2.41 5.45 -33.45
N LYS A 425 2.65 6.62 -32.83
CA LYS A 425 3.99 7.25 -32.76
C LYS A 425 5.01 6.34 -32.07
N LEU A 426 4.61 5.71 -30.96
CA LEU A 426 5.47 4.80 -30.23
C LEU A 426 5.80 3.54 -31.06
N LEU A 427 4.80 2.98 -31.76
CA LEU A 427 5.01 1.86 -32.69
C LEU A 427 5.91 2.23 -33.87
N PHE A 428 5.81 3.46 -34.37
CA PHE A 428 6.71 3.98 -35.40
C PHE A 428 8.17 4.00 -34.91
N GLU A 429 8.44 4.58 -33.74
CA GLU A 429 9.81 4.61 -33.19
C GLU A 429 10.38 3.20 -32.94
N LEU A 430 9.57 2.29 -32.39
CA LEU A 430 9.94 0.90 -32.17
C LEU A 430 10.30 0.18 -33.48
N THR A 431 9.55 0.46 -34.54
CA THR A 431 9.77 -0.14 -35.86
C THR A 431 11.04 0.40 -36.51
N LEU A 432 11.34 1.71 -36.34
CA LEU A 432 12.61 2.31 -36.77
C LEU A 432 13.81 1.68 -36.05
N LEU A 433 13.73 1.50 -34.74
CA LEU A 433 14.80 0.85 -33.96
C LEU A 433 15.11 -0.56 -34.48
N ARG A 434 14.08 -1.36 -34.79
CA ARG A 434 14.25 -2.70 -35.37
C ARG A 434 14.86 -2.64 -36.76
N MET A 435 14.44 -1.69 -37.58
CA MET A 435 14.98 -1.52 -38.93
C MET A 435 16.47 -1.18 -38.90
N ASN A 436 16.91 -0.36 -37.93
CA ASN A 436 18.32 0.00 -37.74
C ASN A 436 19.18 -1.16 -37.19
N GLN A 437 18.57 -2.13 -36.51
CA GLN A 437 19.24 -3.31 -35.97
C GLN A 437 19.33 -4.49 -36.96
N LEU A 438 18.65 -4.42 -38.11
CA LEU A 438 18.73 -5.45 -39.13
C LEU A 438 20.09 -5.44 -39.83
N LYS A 439 20.67 -6.63 -40.05
CA LYS A 439 21.83 -6.78 -40.93
C LYS A 439 21.41 -6.49 -42.38
N THR A 440 22.34 -5.94 -43.16
CA THR A 440 22.12 -5.51 -44.56
C THR A 440 21.61 -6.60 -45.49
N SER A 441 21.77 -7.88 -45.13
CA SER A 441 21.38 -9.05 -45.94
C SER A 441 19.91 -9.51 -45.77
N ASP A 442 19.09 -8.85 -44.96
CA ASP A 442 17.72 -9.29 -44.63
C ASP A 442 16.64 -8.42 -45.32
N GLU A 443 16.67 -8.36 -46.66
CA GLU A 443 15.84 -7.46 -47.47
C GLU A 443 14.33 -7.72 -47.31
N THR A 444 13.91 -8.98 -47.18
CA THR A 444 12.49 -9.33 -47.00
C THR A 444 11.93 -8.80 -45.69
N LYS A 445 12.67 -8.92 -44.58
CA LYS A 445 12.25 -8.34 -43.30
C LYS A 445 12.28 -6.82 -43.34
N ARG A 446 13.27 -6.23 -44.02
CA ARG A 446 13.36 -4.78 -44.18
C ARG A 446 12.14 -4.22 -44.92
N LEU A 447 11.70 -4.88 -45.98
CA LEU A 447 10.47 -4.51 -46.70
C LEU A 447 9.23 -4.64 -45.81
N GLY A 448 9.16 -5.69 -44.98
CA GLY A 448 8.07 -5.86 -44.00
C GLY A 448 7.99 -4.69 -43.01
N LEU A 449 9.12 -4.25 -42.45
CA LEU A 449 9.16 -3.11 -41.52
C LEU A 449 8.82 -1.78 -42.20
N LYS A 450 9.25 -1.57 -43.45
CA LYS A 450 8.86 -0.36 -44.22
C LYS A 450 7.34 -0.26 -44.41
N LYS A 451 6.66 -1.39 -44.65
CA LYS A 451 5.19 -1.44 -44.70
C LYS A 451 4.55 -1.07 -43.37
N GLU A 452 5.10 -1.53 -42.24
CA GLU A 452 4.63 -1.11 -40.92
C GLU A 452 4.84 0.40 -40.68
N LEU A 453 6.02 0.94 -41.02
CA LEU A 453 6.32 2.38 -40.92
C LEU A 453 5.36 3.24 -41.75
N PHE A 454 5.05 2.81 -42.97
CA PHE A 454 4.06 3.47 -43.82
C PHE A 454 2.68 3.52 -43.14
N ILE A 455 2.22 2.41 -42.56
CA ILE A 455 0.91 2.36 -41.88
C ILE A 455 0.87 3.31 -40.68
N TYR A 456 1.92 3.30 -39.84
CA TYR A 456 1.94 4.16 -38.66
C TYR A 456 2.03 5.64 -39.03
N THR A 457 2.92 6.02 -39.96
CA THR A 457 3.06 7.41 -40.42
C THR A 457 1.75 7.94 -41.03
N GLN A 458 1.04 7.13 -41.82
CA GLN A 458 -0.29 7.47 -42.35
C GLN A 458 -1.32 7.73 -41.23
N ARG A 459 -1.34 6.90 -40.19
CA ARG A 459 -2.29 7.04 -39.07
C ARG A 459 -1.99 8.24 -38.18
N ILE A 460 -0.71 8.57 -38.00
CA ILE A 460 -0.26 9.75 -37.26
C ILE A 460 -0.51 11.04 -38.07
N GLY A 461 -0.46 10.95 -39.40
CA GLY A 461 -0.54 12.09 -40.32
C GLY A 461 0.82 12.72 -40.63
N LEU A 462 1.87 11.89 -40.69
CA LEU A 462 3.24 12.29 -41.00
C LEU A 462 3.51 12.27 -42.51
N GLU A 463 4.23 13.27 -43.00
CA GLU A 463 4.55 13.43 -44.43
C GLU A 463 5.54 12.36 -44.92
N GLU A 464 6.35 11.82 -44.01
CA GLU A 464 7.29 10.71 -44.21
C GLU A 464 6.60 9.44 -44.71
N SER A 465 5.28 9.34 -44.57
CA SER A 465 4.51 8.25 -45.18
C SER A 465 4.70 8.17 -46.70
N ASN A 466 4.86 9.30 -47.38
CA ASN A 466 5.08 9.33 -48.83
C ASN A 466 6.44 8.75 -49.21
N HIS A 467 7.46 9.01 -48.40
CA HIS A 467 8.79 8.43 -48.55
C HIS A 467 8.75 6.90 -48.43
N TYR A 468 8.10 6.36 -47.39
CA TYR A 468 7.97 4.91 -47.23
C TYR A 468 7.13 4.26 -48.34
N LEU A 469 6.09 4.94 -48.83
CA LEU A 469 5.29 4.46 -49.97
C LEU A 469 6.15 4.33 -51.24
N ALA A 470 6.97 5.34 -51.54
CA ALA A 470 7.88 5.32 -52.68
C ALA A 470 8.92 4.18 -52.56
N GLU A 471 9.49 3.98 -51.36
CA GLU A 471 10.41 2.88 -51.10
C GLU A 471 9.78 1.50 -51.29
N ILE A 472 8.54 1.30 -50.80
CA ILE A 472 7.81 0.03 -50.94
C ILE A 472 7.51 -0.25 -52.42
N ALA A 473 7.26 0.78 -53.22
CA ALA A 473 7.05 0.70 -54.66
C ALA A 473 8.36 0.54 -55.47
N GLY A 474 9.52 0.47 -54.80
CA GLY A 474 10.83 0.32 -55.44
C GLY A 474 11.22 1.52 -56.31
N LEU A 475 10.84 2.73 -55.87
CA LEU A 475 11.23 3.98 -56.53
C LEU A 475 12.55 4.47 -55.94
N GLY A 476 13.50 4.82 -56.81
CA GLY A 476 14.84 5.27 -56.40
C GLY A 476 14.88 6.78 -56.16
N PHE A 477 15.37 7.18 -54.98
CA PHE A 477 15.68 8.59 -54.69
C PHE A 477 16.93 9.03 -55.45
N GLY A 478 16.91 10.24 -56.02
CA GLY A 478 18.00 10.79 -56.84
C GLY A 478 17.79 10.68 -58.35
N ASN A 479 17.22 9.56 -58.85
CA ASN A 479 16.94 9.38 -60.28
C ASN A 479 15.48 9.68 -60.66
N THR A 480 14.53 9.39 -59.78
CA THR A 480 13.08 9.48 -60.06
C THR A 480 12.41 10.62 -59.27
N PHE A 481 12.91 10.93 -58.07
CA PHE A 481 12.40 12.00 -57.22
C PHE A 481 13.53 12.85 -56.64
N SER A 482 13.26 14.13 -56.35
CA SER A 482 14.12 14.97 -55.49
C SER A 482 14.18 14.38 -54.08
N GLU A 483 15.25 14.67 -53.33
CA GLU A 483 15.49 14.09 -51.99
C GLU A 483 14.35 14.33 -50.99
N ASN A 484 13.50 15.34 -51.21
CA ASN A 484 12.39 15.69 -50.33
C ASN A 484 11.02 15.33 -50.93
N VAL A 485 10.71 14.03 -50.98
CA VAL A 485 9.45 13.47 -51.50
C VAL A 485 8.22 13.80 -50.62
N ASN A 486 8.46 14.21 -49.38
CA ASN A 486 7.44 14.47 -48.37
C ASN A 486 6.51 15.63 -48.76
N GLU A 487 7.01 16.63 -49.51
CA GLU A 487 6.29 17.85 -49.89
C GLU A 487 5.38 17.68 -51.12
N ASN A 488 5.46 16.55 -51.85
CA ASN A 488 4.67 16.33 -53.07
C ASN A 488 4.13 14.89 -53.19
N PRO A 489 3.09 14.52 -52.41
CA PRO A 489 2.48 13.19 -52.44
C PRO A 489 1.93 12.78 -53.81
N ILE A 490 1.47 13.75 -54.61
CA ILE A 490 0.86 13.51 -55.92
C ILE A 490 1.90 12.95 -56.90
N ALA A 491 3.15 13.44 -56.83
CA ALA A 491 4.23 12.95 -57.68
C ALA A 491 4.50 11.46 -57.45
N VAL A 492 4.48 10.99 -56.19
CA VAL A 492 4.65 9.56 -55.86
C VAL A 492 3.55 8.71 -56.48
N LEU A 493 2.30 9.15 -56.37
CA LEU A 493 1.14 8.43 -56.89
C LEU A 493 1.16 8.33 -58.43
N LEU A 494 1.54 9.40 -59.12
CA LEU A 494 1.64 9.43 -60.58
C LEU A 494 2.71 8.45 -61.09
N GLU A 495 3.87 8.42 -60.45
CA GLU A 495 4.96 7.52 -60.85
C GLU A 495 4.61 6.03 -60.59
N ILE A 496 3.94 5.75 -59.48
CA ILE A 496 3.41 4.40 -59.20
C ILE A 496 2.40 4.00 -60.29
N ALA A 497 1.51 4.91 -60.68
CA ALA A 497 0.51 4.65 -61.71
C ALA A 497 1.17 4.36 -63.07
N GLU A 498 2.21 5.10 -63.45
CA GLU A 498 2.92 4.89 -64.70
C GLU A 498 3.68 3.55 -64.71
N LYS A 499 4.40 3.21 -63.63
CA LYS A 499 5.01 1.87 -63.47
C LYS A 499 3.98 0.75 -63.58
N TYR A 500 2.81 0.92 -62.96
CA TYR A 500 1.75 -0.09 -62.99
C TYR A 500 1.18 -0.26 -64.40
N LYS A 501 1.00 0.83 -65.13
CA LYS A 501 0.58 0.83 -66.54
C LYS A 501 1.58 0.08 -67.41
N VAL A 502 2.88 0.37 -67.31
CA VAL A 502 3.94 -0.33 -68.04
C VAL A 502 3.94 -1.83 -67.72
N ALA A 503 3.79 -2.21 -66.44
CA ALA A 503 3.73 -3.61 -66.03
C ALA A 503 2.47 -4.34 -66.55
N ILE A 504 1.33 -3.65 -66.69
CA ILE A 504 0.12 -4.19 -67.31
C ILE A 504 0.37 -4.43 -68.81
N GLU A 505 0.94 -3.44 -69.50
CA GLU A 505 1.24 -3.53 -70.94
C GLU A 505 2.25 -4.65 -71.24
N GLU A 506 3.27 -4.81 -70.39
CA GLU A 506 4.26 -5.88 -70.51
C GLU A 506 3.68 -7.27 -70.19
N ASN A 507 2.82 -7.38 -69.17
CA ASN A 507 2.08 -8.63 -68.91
C ASN A 507 1.13 -9.00 -70.05
N ALA A 508 0.47 -8.01 -70.66
CA ALA A 508 -0.39 -8.23 -71.83
C ALA A 508 0.43 -8.72 -73.03
N ARG A 509 1.63 -8.15 -73.24
CA ARG A 509 2.57 -8.58 -74.28
C ARG A 509 3.09 -9.99 -74.01
N LEU A 510 3.53 -10.31 -72.79
CA LEU A 510 4.06 -11.63 -72.44
C LEU A 510 2.99 -12.73 -72.56
N LYS A 511 1.72 -12.44 -72.22
CA LYS A 511 0.60 -13.36 -72.49
C LYS A 511 0.39 -13.58 -73.99
N SER A 512 0.54 -12.55 -74.81
CA SER A 512 0.47 -12.69 -76.28
C SER A 512 1.64 -13.46 -76.90
N GLU A 513 2.80 -13.50 -76.22
CA GLU A 513 3.99 -14.26 -76.61
C GLU A 513 3.95 -15.73 -76.12
N GLY A 514 3.34 -16.01 -74.96
CA GLY A 514 3.12 -17.36 -74.43
C GLY A 514 2.01 -18.15 -75.14
N ASP A 515 1.07 -17.47 -75.79
CA ASP A 515 0.02 -18.10 -76.64
C ASP A 515 0.50 -18.41 -78.07
N LYS A 516 1.78 -18.19 -78.40
CA LYS A 516 2.36 -18.65 -79.68
C LYS A 516 2.86 -20.09 -79.54
N PRO A 517 2.34 -21.05 -80.33
CA PRO A 517 2.84 -22.43 -80.28
C PRO A 517 4.32 -22.44 -80.69
N SER A 518 5.15 -23.03 -79.83
CA SER A 518 6.58 -23.15 -80.10
C SER A 518 6.80 -23.91 -81.40
N SER A 519 7.51 -23.28 -82.32
CA SER A 519 7.90 -23.76 -83.65
C SER A 519 8.93 -24.90 -83.64
N GLN A 520 8.80 -25.84 -82.70
CA GLN A 520 9.55 -27.10 -82.65
C GLN A 520 8.69 -28.36 -82.88
N GLU A 521 7.37 -28.25 -82.99
CA GLU A 521 6.53 -29.39 -83.44
C GLU A 521 6.21 -29.38 -84.95
N ALA A 522 6.60 -28.34 -85.69
CA ALA A 522 6.25 -28.22 -87.12
C ALA A 522 7.26 -28.85 -88.11
N ILE A 523 8.36 -29.47 -87.63
CA ILE A 523 9.38 -30.09 -88.50
C ILE A 523 9.38 -31.63 -88.42
N ALA A 524 8.59 -32.23 -87.53
CA ALA A 524 8.44 -33.68 -87.43
C ALA A 524 7.17 -34.22 -88.13
N SER A 525 6.91 -33.79 -89.37
CA SER A 525 5.95 -34.50 -90.24
C SER A 525 6.14 -34.07 -91.69
N SER A 526 7.34 -34.31 -92.23
CA SER A 526 7.54 -34.39 -93.67
C SER A 526 6.93 -35.69 -94.21
N ASN A 527 6.27 -35.59 -95.36
CA ASN A 527 6.13 -36.67 -96.34
C ASN A 527 5.85 -38.09 -95.83
N ILE A 528 4.56 -38.44 -95.63
CA ILE A 528 4.08 -39.77 -96.02
C ILE A 528 2.72 -39.64 -96.71
N ASN A 529 2.74 -39.72 -98.04
CA ASN A 529 1.61 -40.15 -98.86
C ASN A 529 1.32 -41.62 -98.57
N LYS A 530 0.09 -41.96 -98.17
CA LYS A 530 -0.77 -43.02 -98.76
C LYS A 530 -1.85 -43.49 -97.77
N VAL A 531 -3.10 -43.25 -98.18
CA VAL A 531 -4.19 -44.24 -98.34
C VAL A 531 -4.67 -45.02 -97.11
N SER A 532 -6.02 -45.10 -97.04
CA SER A 532 -6.88 -46.10 -96.38
C SER A 532 -7.02 -45.99 -94.86
N TYR A 533 -8.15 -46.27 -94.22
CA TYR A 533 -9.59 -46.37 -94.53
C TYR A 533 -10.17 -46.92 -93.21
N PHE A 534 -11.40 -46.50 -92.85
CA PHE A 534 -12.25 -47.13 -91.82
C PHE A 534 -11.73 -47.07 -90.35
N SER A 535 -12.54 -47.04 -89.28
CA SER A 535 -13.96 -46.81 -88.99
C SER A 535 -14.23 -47.45 -87.62
N ARG A 536 -15.13 -46.83 -86.85
CA ARG A 536 -15.89 -47.41 -85.71
C ARG A 536 -15.07 -47.75 -84.46
N LYS A 537 -15.52 -47.40 -83.25
CA LYS A 537 -16.87 -47.08 -82.75
C LYS A 537 -16.85 -45.83 -81.88
#